data_AF-A0A0A2JEP7-F1
#
_entry.id   AF-A0A0A2JEP7-F1
#
_cell.length_a   1.000
_cell.length_b   1.000
_cell.length_c   1.000
_cell.angle_alpha   90.00
_cell.angle_beta   90.00
_cell.angle_gamma   90.00
#
_symmetry.space_group_name_H-M   'P 1'
#
loop_
_entity.id
_entity.type
_entity.pdbx_description
1 polymer ?
#
loop_
_entity_poly.entity_id
_entity_poly.type
_entity_poly.pdbx_seq_one_letter_code
_entity_poly.pdbx_strand_id
1 'polypeptide(L)'
;MDAKQDEQNQCQLSLPLGRIEPAVRRSTNRSPPYFWGEVKHEVAQEPSFPIHRGYAEARIIIENGRLELLEDLSNIAIQYITRVFECLDSSKEGSQKGFVEMHLSEDLQKWRREQHDSGRILPSKGYGLTPALEKVIRLFGAEKWPKPLTTTNALFGCGMINMLIGAYDAETLFSNYCTDMAFYYEHGYEKVFPEFEDAIKSAVSDYRALHTPAGAERRAAVEISMEYIRAKIALEEAHKSKLVNKVAKLNRREAQIIFSFESSLMGLAKEAMVRGFDPAAAMSDMVFGNPGTDVLDVGSDLNNSELLNSFLNTADMTSTGIVTEEALRRVYDAYAHTGCRMLCERWMEPAARMCSGLFTWHILNDRHRFLRRALLGYSKARKTAAEPREADFDEAFDSELRTTGFSRPLQGACNGGDPCDQVDGHLCAHEESDGVLAELWLCLSTEPMQYVSKGVVDPELEDYLSERLQLAMARAYSLGFVDEMTWLIAHAGHHAWQVNRLFEAAMYGSILDDGGLRGKLDRQDDL
;
A
#
# COMPACT_ATOMS: atom_id res chain seq x y z
N MET A 1 -24.21 -59.93 -0.65
CA MET A 1 -25.11 -59.70 -1.79
C MET A 1 -25.97 -58.46 -1.51
N ASP A 2 -25.57 -57.23 -1.73
CA ASP A 2 -24.27 -56.52 -1.77
C ASP A 2 -24.64 -55.05 -1.56
N ALA A 3 -24.41 -54.53 -0.35
CA ALA A 3 -23.53 -53.40 -0.08
C ALA A 3 -22.64 -52.94 -1.25
N LYS A 4 -23.01 -51.81 -1.89
CA LYS A 4 -22.13 -50.71 -2.35
C LYS A 4 -22.86 -49.86 -3.40
N GLN A 5 -23.30 -48.67 -3.02
CA GLN A 5 -23.31 -47.43 -3.83
C GLN A 5 -24.10 -46.32 -3.11
N ASP A 6 -23.59 -45.90 -1.95
CA ASP A 6 -23.95 -44.65 -1.29
C ASP A 6 -22.63 -43.98 -0.89
N GLU A 7 -21.95 -43.39 -1.86
CA GLU A 7 -20.81 -42.48 -1.67
C GLU A 7 -20.44 -41.91 -3.04
N GLN A 8 -21.00 -40.75 -3.39
CA GLN A 8 -20.50 -39.75 -4.35
C GLN A 8 -21.68 -38.89 -4.84
N ASN A 9 -22.10 -37.94 -4.01
CA ASN A 9 -22.81 -36.74 -4.46
C ASN A 9 -22.73 -35.66 -3.37
N GLN A 10 -21.49 -35.26 -3.03
CA GLN A 10 -21.24 -33.91 -2.54
C GLN A 10 -20.89 -33.06 -3.75
N CYS A 11 -21.92 -32.61 -4.46
CA CYS A 11 -21.78 -31.56 -5.45
C CYS A 11 -21.51 -30.27 -4.67
N GLN A 12 -20.25 -29.85 -4.65
CA GLN A 12 -19.82 -28.55 -4.15
C GLN A 12 -20.68 -27.46 -4.82
N LEU A 13 -21.43 -26.71 -4.01
CA LEU A 13 -22.06 -25.45 -4.40
C LEU A 13 -20.94 -24.45 -4.69
N SER A 14 -20.39 -24.49 -5.90
CA SER A 14 -19.59 -23.38 -6.43
C SER A 14 -20.55 -22.23 -6.73
N LEU A 15 -20.41 -21.13 -5.98
CA LEU A 15 -21.01 -19.86 -6.36
C LEU A 15 -20.48 -19.49 -7.76
N PRO A 16 -21.33 -19.02 -8.70
CA PRO A 16 -20.83 -18.52 -9.97
C PRO A 16 -19.93 -17.32 -9.68
N LEU A 17 -18.62 -17.50 -9.88
CA LEU A 17 -17.62 -16.43 -9.74
C LEU A 17 -18.04 -15.25 -10.62
N GLY A 18 -18.09 -14.06 -10.01
CA GLY A 18 -18.41 -12.82 -10.71
C GLY A 18 -17.45 -12.62 -11.89
N ARG A 19 -17.96 -12.14 -13.03
CA ARG A 19 -17.11 -11.78 -14.18
C ARG A 19 -16.76 -10.31 -14.07
N ILE A 20 -15.47 -9.99 -14.21
CA ILE A 20 -14.99 -8.64 -14.48
C ILE A 20 -15.07 -8.44 -16.00
N GLU A 21 -15.79 -7.43 -16.49
CA GLU A 21 -15.70 -7.07 -17.91
C GLU A 21 -14.33 -6.41 -18.14
N PRO A 22 -13.45 -7.03 -18.95
CA PRO A 22 -12.12 -6.51 -19.10
C PRO A 22 -12.07 -5.40 -20.12
N ALA A 23 -11.29 -4.37 -19.81
CA ALA A 23 -10.92 -3.38 -20.78
C ALA A 23 -9.68 -3.84 -21.53
N VAL A 24 -9.77 -3.97 -22.86
CA VAL A 24 -8.67 -4.50 -23.67
C VAL A 24 -8.34 -3.56 -24.83
N ARG A 25 -7.22 -2.83 -24.69
CA ARG A 25 -6.40 -2.39 -25.84
C ARG A 25 -5.20 -3.33 -25.96
N ARG A 26 -4.79 -3.65 -27.19
CA ARG A 26 -3.63 -4.52 -27.43
C ARG A 26 -2.34 -3.77 -27.07
N SER A 27 -1.58 -4.33 -26.13
CA SER A 27 -0.26 -3.86 -25.68
C SER A 27 0.76 -3.78 -26.84
N THR A 28 1.70 -2.83 -26.71
CA THR A 28 2.88 -2.71 -27.58
C THR A 28 3.96 -3.72 -27.21
N ASN A 29 4.88 -4.03 -28.13
CA ASN A 29 5.87 -5.12 -28.05
C ASN A 29 6.84 -5.13 -26.83
N ARG A 30 6.71 -4.23 -25.85
CA ARG A 30 7.57 -4.14 -24.66
C ARG A 30 6.86 -4.33 -23.32
N SER A 31 5.53 -4.30 -23.28
CA SER A 31 4.75 -4.44 -22.05
C SER A 31 4.05 -5.80 -22.03
N PRO A 32 4.06 -6.53 -20.88
CA PRO A 32 3.24 -7.71 -20.75
C PRO A 32 1.78 -7.38 -21.12
N PRO A 33 1.09 -8.23 -21.89
CA PRO A 33 -0.34 -8.06 -22.14
C PRO A 33 -1.11 -7.97 -20.81
N TYR A 34 -2.17 -7.16 -20.79
CA TYR A 34 -3.05 -7.03 -19.62
C TYR A 34 -3.58 -8.39 -19.12
N PHE A 35 -4.03 -9.23 -20.06
CA PHE A 35 -4.23 -10.66 -19.81
C PHE A 35 -3.17 -11.50 -20.51
N TRP A 36 -2.29 -12.08 -19.71
CA TRP A 36 -1.12 -12.80 -20.23
C TRP A 36 -1.39 -14.24 -20.61
N GLY A 37 -2.56 -14.80 -20.28
CA GLY A 37 -2.98 -16.11 -20.75
C GLY A 37 -3.50 -16.14 -22.19
N GLU A 38 -3.84 -14.98 -22.75
CA GLU A 38 -4.40 -14.88 -24.12
C GLU A 38 -3.34 -14.78 -25.21
N VAL A 39 -2.07 -14.61 -24.85
CA VAL A 39 -0.96 -14.57 -25.82
C VAL A 39 -0.72 -15.98 -26.33
N LYS A 40 -1.21 -16.24 -27.55
CA LYS A 40 -0.87 -17.44 -28.31
C LYS A 40 0.66 -17.51 -28.44
N HIS A 41 1.23 -18.67 -28.08
CA HIS A 41 2.65 -19.02 -28.11
C HIS A 41 3.31 -18.90 -29.51
N GLU A 42 3.31 -17.71 -30.13
CA GLU A 42 4.05 -17.45 -31.37
C GLU A 42 5.44 -16.85 -31.11
N VAL A 43 5.76 -16.49 -29.86
CA VAL A 43 7.11 -16.04 -29.47
C VAL A 43 7.66 -16.96 -28.39
N ALA A 44 8.52 -17.90 -28.81
CA ALA A 44 9.23 -18.84 -27.95
C ALA A 44 10.43 -18.23 -27.20
N GLN A 45 10.41 -16.92 -26.94
CA GLN A 45 11.37 -16.29 -26.03
C GLN A 45 10.73 -16.20 -24.66
N GLU A 46 11.34 -16.86 -23.67
CA GLU A 46 11.07 -16.54 -22.28
C GLU A 46 11.24 -15.03 -22.11
N PRO A 47 10.24 -14.32 -21.55
CA PRO A 47 10.38 -12.89 -21.32
C PRO A 47 11.57 -12.67 -20.38
N SER A 48 12.60 -11.99 -20.90
CA SER A 48 13.75 -11.57 -20.10
C SER A 48 13.43 -10.22 -19.48
N PHE A 49 13.09 -10.22 -18.20
CA PHE A 49 12.92 -9.01 -17.42
C PHE A 49 14.29 -8.52 -16.89
N PRO A 50 14.48 -7.20 -16.76
CA PRO A 50 15.75 -6.65 -16.30
C PRO A 50 15.99 -7.01 -14.83
N ILE A 51 17.23 -7.39 -14.50
CA ILE A 51 17.72 -7.39 -13.12
C ILE A 51 18.20 -5.98 -12.81
N HIS A 52 17.65 -5.37 -11.77
CA HIS A 52 17.96 -4.00 -11.42
C HIS A 52 19.27 -3.92 -10.65
N ARG A 53 20.04 -2.86 -10.92
CA ARG A 53 21.17 -2.50 -10.05
C ARG A 53 20.64 -2.00 -8.72
N GLY A 54 21.40 -2.24 -7.66
CA GLY A 54 21.02 -1.87 -6.29
C GLY A 54 20.42 -3.03 -5.50
N TYR A 55 19.67 -2.67 -4.45
CA TYR A 55 18.91 -3.59 -3.59
C TYR A 55 19.78 -4.69 -2.97
N ALA A 56 21.02 -4.37 -2.59
CA ALA A 56 22.03 -5.39 -2.27
C ALA A 56 21.61 -6.22 -1.05
N GLU A 57 21.06 -5.59 -0.01
CA GLU A 57 20.56 -6.32 1.15
C GLU A 57 19.29 -7.13 0.86
N ALA A 58 18.30 -6.54 0.19
CA ALA A 58 17.09 -7.26 -0.22
C ALA A 58 17.44 -8.51 -1.05
N ARG A 59 18.42 -8.39 -1.96
CA ARG A 59 18.92 -9.51 -2.77
C ARG A 59 19.55 -10.63 -1.95
N ILE A 60 20.22 -10.31 -0.85
CA ILE A 60 20.76 -11.30 0.09
C ILE A 60 19.63 -11.95 0.91
N ILE A 61 18.59 -11.20 1.27
CA ILE A 61 17.47 -11.72 2.08
C ILE A 61 16.57 -12.63 1.26
N ILE A 62 16.12 -12.17 0.09
CA ILE A 62 15.11 -12.87 -0.72
C ILE A 62 15.70 -13.90 -1.68
N GLU A 63 17.00 -13.82 -1.98
CA GLU A 63 17.68 -14.66 -2.96
C GLU A 63 16.93 -14.70 -4.31
N ASN A 64 16.35 -15.86 -4.64
CA ASN A 64 15.53 -16.12 -5.83
C ASN A 64 14.02 -16.18 -5.53
N GLY A 65 13.60 -15.83 -4.32
CA GLY A 65 12.20 -15.78 -3.91
C GLY A 65 11.52 -17.15 -3.78
N ARG A 66 12.25 -18.22 -3.46
CA ARG A 66 11.67 -19.57 -3.23
C ARG A 66 10.63 -19.56 -2.11
N LEU A 67 9.60 -20.42 -2.22
CA LEU A 67 8.52 -20.48 -1.24
C LEU A 67 9.00 -20.87 0.15
N GLU A 68 9.91 -21.84 0.24
CA GLU A 68 10.47 -22.31 1.51
C GLU A 68 11.21 -21.18 2.23
N LEU A 69 11.91 -20.33 1.47
CA LEU A 69 12.58 -19.15 2.01
C LEU A 69 11.57 -18.09 2.48
N LEU A 70 10.45 -17.89 1.77
CA LEU A 70 9.40 -16.98 2.22
C LEU A 70 8.75 -17.46 3.53
N GLU A 71 8.54 -18.77 3.66
CA GLU A 71 8.04 -19.39 4.90
C GLU A 71 9.03 -19.19 6.06
N ASP A 72 10.33 -19.44 5.82
CA ASP A 72 11.38 -19.19 6.80
C ASP A 72 11.43 -17.70 7.23
N LEU A 73 11.35 -16.77 6.27
CA LEU A 73 11.35 -15.34 6.54
C LEU A 73 10.10 -14.89 7.31
N SER A 74 8.93 -15.44 7.00
CA SER A 74 7.68 -15.19 7.75
C SER A 74 7.81 -15.68 9.19
N ASN A 75 8.31 -16.90 9.39
CA ASN A 75 8.58 -17.45 10.73
C ASN A 75 9.56 -16.59 11.52
N ILE A 76 10.62 -16.10 10.86
CA ILE A 76 11.58 -15.18 11.46
C ILE A 76 10.87 -13.87 11.87
N ALA A 77 10.03 -13.30 11.00
CA ALA A 77 9.26 -12.08 11.30
C ALA A 77 8.33 -12.28 12.51
N ILE A 78 7.57 -13.39 12.55
CA ILE A 78 6.70 -13.77 13.68
C ILE A 78 7.49 -13.87 14.97
N GLN A 79 8.67 -14.52 14.95
CA GLN A 79 9.54 -14.62 16.12
C GLN A 79 10.07 -13.26 16.58
N TYR A 80 10.38 -12.35 15.66
CA TYR A 80 10.79 -10.99 16.01
C TYR A 80 9.66 -10.22 16.70
N ILE A 81 8.49 -10.13 16.08
CA ILE A 81 7.37 -9.38 16.65
C ILE A 81 6.97 -9.96 18.01
N THR A 82 6.90 -11.30 18.12
CA THR A 82 6.58 -11.98 19.39
C THR A 82 7.54 -11.56 20.51
N ARG A 83 8.86 -11.57 20.25
CA ARG A 83 9.86 -11.14 21.25
C ARG A 83 9.71 -9.69 21.66
N VAL A 84 9.38 -8.80 20.72
CA VAL A 84 9.14 -7.37 21.04
C VAL A 84 7.92 -7.23 21.95
N PHE A 85 6.83 -7.94 21.66
CA PHE A 85 5.62 -7.92 22.49
C PHE A 85 5.87 -8.53 23.88
N GLU A 86 6.57 -9.66 23.99
CA GLU A 86 6.93 -10.28 25.27
C GLU A 86 7.75 -9.35 26.18
N CYS A 87 8.57 -8.46 25.59
CA CYS A 87 9.31 -7.46 26.36
C CYS A 87 8.39 -6.50 27.14
N LEU A 88 7.15 -6.28 26.68
CA LEU A 88 6.17 -5.41 27.35
C LEU A 88 5.72 -5.96 28.71
N ASP A 89 5.82 -7.28 28.90
CA ASP A 89 5.44 -7.96 30.13
C ASP A 89 6.58 -8.03 31.15
N SER A 90 7.82 -7.81 30.70
CA SER A 90 9.00 -7.87 31.56
C SER A 90 9.13 -6.60 32.41
N SER A 91 8.92 -6.72 33.72
CA SER A 91 9.10 -5.63 34.70
C SER A 91 10.56 -5.43 35.14
N LYS A 92 11.52 -6.14 34.53
CA LYS A 92 12.92 -6.11 34.94
C LYS A 92 13.60 -4.85 34.41
N GLU A 93 13.89 -3.91 35.32
CA GLU A 93 14.85 -2.84 35.08
C GLU A 93 16.19 -3.45 34.64
N GLY A 94 16.57 -3.23 33.38
CA GLY A 94 17.86 -3.68 32.82
C GLY A 94 17.81 -4.74 31.71
N SER A 95 16.63 -5.26 31.33
CA SER A 95 16.51 -5.95 30.03
C SER A 95 16.64 -4.91 28.90
N GLN A 96 17.39 -5.22 27.84
CA GLN A 96 17.39 -4.40 26.62
C GLN A 96 15.94 -4.35 26.12
N LYS A 97 15.22 -3.28 26.43
CA LYS A 97 13.85 -3.10 25.97
C LYS A 97 13.89 -3.07 24.44
N GLY A 98 13.27 -4.07 23.80
CA GLY A 98 13.09 -4.12 22.34
C GLY A 98 12.15 -3.02 21.81
N PHE A 99 11.73 -2.09 22.67
CA PHE A 99 10.87 -0.96 22.36
C PHE A 99 11.36 0.30 23.07
N VAL A 100 10.87 1.45 22.62
CA VAL A 100 11.14 2.79 23.14
C VAL A 100 9.83 3.47 23.45
N GLU A 101 9.80 4.22 24.55
CA GLU A 101 8.72 5.17 24.81
C GLU A 101 9.00 6.47 24.06
N MET A 102 8.06 6.85 23.20
CA MET A 102 8.18 7.91 22.22
C MET A 102 7.36 9.14 22.62
N HIS A 103 7.95 10.32 22.48
CA HIS A 103 7.26 11.58 22.68
C HIS A 103 7.62 12.57 21.59
N LEU A 104 6.66 13.42 21.20
CA LEU A 104 6.98 14.57 20.34
C LEU A 104 7.87 15.55 21.11
N SER A 105 8.83 16.14 20.42
CA SER A 105 9.62 17.28 20.91
C SER A 105 8.74 18.45 21.36
N GLU A 106 9.27 19.29 22.25
CA GLU A 106 8.56 20.45 22.79
C GLU A 106 8.03 21.40 21.69
N ASP A 107 8.80 21.60 20.62
CA ASP A 107 8.40 22.46 19.51
C ASP A 107 7.23 21.87 18.72
N LEU A 108 7.23 20.54 18.47
CA LEU A 108 6.12 19.86 17.82
C LEU A 108 4.88 19.82 18.71
N GLN A 109 5.04 19.61 20.03
CA GLN A 109 3.94 19.68 20.98
C GLN A 109 3.34 21.08 21.06
N LYS A 110 4.18 22.12 21.08
CA LYS A 110 3.74 23.51 21.07
C LYS A 110 2.96 23.81 19.80
N TRP A 111 3.49 23.44 18.63
CA TRP A 111 2.80 23.62 17.36
C TRP A 111 1.46 22.89 17.34
N ARG A 112 1.41 21.63 17.79
CA ARG A 112 0.16 20.84 17.90
C ARG A 112 -0.89 21.56 18.74
N ARG A 113 -0.52 22.07 19.93
CA ARG A 113 -1.42 22.85 20.79
C ARG A 113 -1.95 24.10 20.10
N GLU A 114 -1.07 24.88 19.45
CA GLU A 114 -1.47 26.09 18.72
C GLU A 114 -2.46 25.79 17.57
N GLN A 115 -2.27 24.67 16.86
CA GLN A 115 -3.23 24.23 15.83
C GLN A 115 -4.56 23.80 16.45
N HIS A 116 -4.54 23.00 17.52
CA HIS A 116 -5.74 22.55 18.24
C HIS A 116 -6.54 23.72 18.80
N ASP A 117 -5.89 24.71 19.42
CA ASP A 117 -6.51 25.94 19.93
C ASP A 117 -7.16 26.77 18.80
N SER A 118 -6.66 26.62 17.58
CA SER A 118 -7.22 27.24 16.37
C SER A 118 -8.32 26.39 15.70
N GLY A 119 -8.76 25.30 16.33
CA GLY A 119 -9.75 24.38 15.80
C GLY A 119 -9.24 23.50 14.65
N ARG A 120 -7.93 23.47 14.40
CA ARG A 120 -7.30 22.66 13.35
C ARG A 120 -6.97 21.29 13.90
N ILE A 121 -8.01 20.48 14.04
CA ILE A 121 -7.94 19.12 14.58
C ILE A 121 -8.22 18.14 13.45
N LEU A 122 -7.47 17.04 13.42
CA LEU A 122 -7.73 15.94 12.51
C LEU A 122 -8.93 15.13 13.02
N PRO A 123 -10.03 15.00 12.26
CA PRO A 123 -11.19 14.22 12.67
C PRO A 123 -10.90 12.72 12.75
N SER A 124 -11.77 11.99 13.46
CA SER A 124 -11.72 10.54 13.56
C SER A 124 -11.72 9.81 12.21
N LYS A 125 -11.04 8.67 12.21
CA LYS A 125 -10.86 7.73 11.10
C LYS A 125 -12.26 7.21 10.72
N GLY A 126 -12.59 7.20 9.43
CA GLY A 126 -13.84 6.57 8.95
C GLY A 126 -13.75 5.05 9.00
N TYR A 127 -14.87 4.33 8.94
CA TYR A 127 -14.86 2.88 9.14
C TYR A 127 -14.23 2.07 8.00
N GLY A 128 -13.95 2.67 6.84
CA GLY A 128 -13.44 1.90 5.70
C GLY A 128 -14.49 0.96 5.11
N LEU A 129 -15.78 1.17 5.40
CA LEU A 129 -16.91 0.30 5.02
C LEU A 129 -17.90 0.99 4.07
N THR A 130 -17.64 2.26 3.72
CA THR A 130 -18.49 3.04 2.83
C THR A 130 -18.60 2.33 1.46
N PRO A 131 -19.82 2.02 0.96
CA PRO A 131 -19.99 1.42 -0.35
C PRO A 131 -19.36 2.27 -1.46
N ALA A 132 -18.81 1.63 -2.49
CA ALA A 132 -18.38 2.34 -3.69
C ALA A 132 -19.58 2.94 -4.44
N LEU A 133 -19.33 4.02 -5.20
CA LEU A 133 -20.38 4.69 -5.96
C LEU A 133 -21.09 3.72 -6.91
N GLU A 134 -22.43 3.78 -6.95
CA GLU A 134 -23.23 2.89 -7.80
C GLU A 134 -22.83 2.99 -9.28
N LYS A 135 -22.48 4.20 -9.75
CA LYS A 135 -21.97 4.41 -11.11
C LYS A 135 -20.66 3.67 -11.37
N VAL A 136 -19.76 3.63 -10.39
CA VAL A 136 -18.49 2.87 -10.48
C VAL A 136 -18.78 1.39 -10.55
N ILE A 137 -19.65 0.88 -9.67
CA ILE A 137 -20.06 -0.54 -9.66
C ILE A 137 -20.62 -0.96 -11.02
N ARG A 138 -21.49 -0.13 -11.63
CA ARG A 138 -22.04 -0.38 -12.97
C ARG A 138 -20.98 -0.33 -14.07
N LEU A 139 -20.02 0.60 -13.99
CA LEU A 139 -18.92 0.69 -14.96
C LEU A 139 -18.03 -0.56 -14.96
N PHE A 140 -17.88 -1.22 -13.80
CA PHE A 140 -17.12 -2.47 -13.68
C PHE A 140 -17.95 -3.74 -13.91
N GLY A 141 -19.27 -3.63 -14.03
CA GLY A 141 -20.17 -4.80 -14.05
C GLY A 141 -20.14 -5.59 -12.73
N ALA A 142 -19.88 -4.91 -11.61
CA ALA A 142 -19.64 -5.50 -10.30
C ALA A 142 -20.89 -5.61 -9.41
N GLU A 143 -22.09 -5.41 -9.95
CA GLU A 143 -23.35 -5.36 -9.18
C GLU A 143 -23.65 -6.65 -8.40
N LYS A 144 -23.05 -7.76 -8.82
CA LYS A 144 -23.24 -9.09 -8.21
C LYS A 144 -22.05 -9.55 -7.38
N TRP A 145 -21.04 -8.70 -7.19
CA TRP A 145 -19.89 -9.07 -6.38
C TRP A 145 -20.28 -9.12 -4.89
N PRO A 146 -19.59 -9.95 -4.09
CA PRO A 146 -19.75 -9.96 -2.65
C PRO A 146 -19.60 -8.56 -2.04
N LYS A 147 -20.39 -8.28 -0.99
CA LYS A 147 -20.39 -6.98 -0.32
C LYS A 147 -18.99 -6.52 0.16
N PRO A 148 -18.13 -7.37 0.77
CA PRO A 148 -16.80 -6.93 1.18
C PRO A 148 -15.93 -6.42 0.01
N LEU A 149 -16.20 -6.86 -1.22
CA LEU A 149 -15.45 -6.46 -2.42
C LEU A 149 -15.96 -5.16 -3.06
N THR A 150 -17.05 -4.58 -2.55
CA THR A 150 -17.71 -3.41 -3.16
C THR A 150 -17.74 -2.20 -2.22
N THR A 151 -16.99 -2.25 -1.11
CA THR A 151 -16.66 -1.05 -0.34
C THR A 151 -15.66 -0.21 -1.13
N THR A 152 -15.71 1.11 -1.00
CA THR A 152 -14.75 2.04 -1.62
C THR A 152 -13.32 1.66 -1.23
N ASN A 153 -13.12 1.33 0.05
CA ASN A 153 -11.83 0.95 0.60
C ASN A 153 -11.27 -0.31 -0.09
N ALA A 154 -12.04 -1.39 -0.20
CA ALA A 154 -11.60 -2.64 -0.82
C ALA A 154 -11.49 -2.56 -2.34
N LEU A 155 -12.45 -1.91 -3.00
CA LEU A 155 -12.50 -1.82 -4.45
C LEU A 155 -11.36 -0.96 -5.00
N PHE A 156 -11.05 0.17 -4.35
CA PHE A 156 -9.94 1.03 -4.76
C PHE A 156 -8.61 0.71 -4.05
N GLY A 157 -8.62 -0.24 -3.12
CA GLY A 157 -7.43 -0.90 -2.59
C GLY A 157 -7.10 -2.14 -3.42
N CYS A 158 -7.34 -3.33 -2.86
CA CYS A 158 -7.00 -4.61 -3.49
C CYS A 158 -7.64 -4.82 -4.87
N GLY A 159 -8.86 -4.33 -5.10
CA GLY A 159 -9.56 -4.48 -6.39
C GLY A 159 -8.84 -3.74 -7.51
N MET A 160 -8.62 -2.43 -7.32
CA MET A 160 -7.94 -1.58 -8.28
C MET A 160 -6.47 -1.98 -8.44
N ILE A 161 -5.77 -2.38 -7.38
CA ILE A 161 -4.41 -2.91 -7.50
C ILE A 161 -4.36 -4.11 -8.46
N ASN A 162 -5.27 -5.07 -8.32
CA ASN A 162 -5.35 -6.20 -9.25
C ASN A 162 -5.71 -5.75 -10.67
N MET A 163 -6.65 -4.82 -10.82
CA MET A 163 -7.01 -4.22 -12.12
C MET A 163 -5.88 -3.40 -12.78
N LEU A 164 -4.97 -2.80 -12.01
CA LEU A 164 -3.80 -2.12 -12.54
C LEU A 164 -2.74 -3.14 -12.98
N ILE A 165 -2.62 -4.27 -12.30
CA ILE A 165 -1.59 -5.30 -12.59
C ILE A 165 -1.99 -6.21 -13.74
N GLY A 166 -3.27 -6.52 -13.86
CA GLY A 166 -3.79 -7.56 -14.74
C GLY A 166 -3.70 -8.97 -14.12
N ALA A 167 -4.06 -9.98 -14.92
CA ALA A 167 -4.06 -11.39 -14.49
C ALA A 167 -3.81 -12.32 -15.68
N TYR A 168 -3.80 -13.63 -15.44
CA TYR A 168 -3.79 -14.61 -16.53
C TYR A 168 -5.01 -14.46 -17.43
N ASP A 169 -6.20 -14.33 -16.82
CA ASP A 169 -7.49 -14.04 -17.44
C ASP A 169 -8.43 -13.36 -16.44
N ALA A 170 -9.64 -12.99 -16.87
CA ALA A 170 -10.60 -12.28 -16.03
C ALA A 170 -11.10 -13.09 -14.81
N GLU A 171 -11.18 -14.43 -14.92
CA GLU A 171 -11.58 -15.29 -13.80
C GLU A 171 -10.47 -15.33 -12.74
N THR A 172 -9.22 -15.41 -13.19
CA THR A 172 -8.04 -15.36 -12.33
C THR A 172 -7.86 -13.97 -11.69
N LEU A 173 -8.21 -12.89 -12.39
CA LEU A 173 -8.21 -11.53 -11.86
C LEU A 173 -9.12 -11.40 -10.63
N PHE A 174 -10.36 -11.90 -10.75
CA PHE A 174 -11.32 -11.90 -9.65
C PHE A 174 -10.85 -12.78 -8.48
N SER A 175 -10.31 -13.97 -8.79
CA SER A 175 -9.71 -14.87 -7.79
C SER A 175 -8.56 -14.18 -7.04
N ASN A 176 -7.65 -13.52 -7.76
CA ASN A 176 -6.54 -12.77 -7.17
C ASN A 176 -7.04 -11.62 -6.27
N TYR A 177 -8.08 -10.89 -6.69
CA TYR A 177 -8.70 -9.87 -5.85
C TYR A 177 -9.21 -10.48 -4.54
N CYS A 178 -9.96 -11.59 -4.61
CA CYS A 178 -10.45 -12.28 -3.43
C CYS A 178 -9.33 -12.76 -2.50
N THR A 179 -8.20 -13.28 -3.03
CA THR A 179 -7.08 -13.71 -2.16
C THR A 179 -6.39 -12.53 -1.49
N ASP A 180 -6.26 -11.40 -2.19
CA ASP A 180 -5.56 -10.21 -1.69
C ASP A 180 -6.37 -9.46 -0.63
N MET A 181 -7.67 -9.74 -0.52
CA MET A 181 -8.49 -9.26 0.59
C MET A 181 -7.98 -9.70 1.97
N ALA A 182 -7.05 -10.66 2.06
CA ALA A 182 -6.33 -10.98 3.28
C ALA A 182 -5.70 -9.74 3.97
N PHE A 183 -5.33 -8.71 3.20
CA PHE A 183 -4.91 -7.41 3.76
C PHE A 183 -5.94 -6.81 4.74
N TYR A 184 -7.23 -7.05 4.51
CA TYR A 184 -8.32 -6.54 5.35
C TYR A 184 -8.62 -7.40 6.59
N TYR A 185 -7.77 -8.37 6.96
CA TYR A 185 -7.78 -8.89 8.34
C TYR A 185 -7.36 -7.83 9.35
N GLU A 186 -6.34 -7.01 9.03
CA GLU A 186 -6.04 -5.83 9.86
C GLU A 186 -7.21 -4.84 9.85
N HIS A 187 -7.99 -4.92 8.76
CA HIS A 187 -9.27 -4.32 8.41
C HIS A 187 -10.46 -4.69 9.31
N GLY A 188 -10.38 -5.81 10.03
CA GLY A 188 -11.52 -6.36 10.78
C GLY A 188 -12.71 -6.74 9.89
N TYR A 189 -12.49 -6.90 8.58
CA TYR A 189 -13.56 -7.22 7.63
C TYR A 189 -14.22 -8.56 7.97
N GLU A 190 -13.47 -9.49 8.56
CA GLU A 190 -13.95 -10.79 9.04
C GLU A 190 -14.99 -10.66 10.17
N LYS A 191 -14.98 -9.55 10.91
CA LYS A 191 -15.95 -9.27 11.99
C LYS A 191 -17.25 -8.67 11.45
N VAL A 192 -17.21 -8.04 10.27
CA VAL A 192 -18.32 -7.27 9.68
C VAL A 192 -19.04 -8.05 8.58
N PHE A 193 -18.30 -8.83 7.78
CA PHE A 193 -18.82 -9.53 6.61
C PHE A 193 -18.73 -11.04 6.81
N PRO A 194 -19.85 -11.74 7.07
CA PRO A 194 -19.86 -13.20 7.25
C PRO A 194 -19.25 -13.96 6.07
N GLU A 195 -19.37 -13.43 4.85
CA GLU A 195 -18.85 -14.04 3.63
C GLU A 195 -17.34 -13.84 3.39
N PHE A 196 -16.65 -13.04 4.21
CA PHE A 196 -15.26 -12.64 3.98
C PHE A 196 -14.28 -13.82 4.00
N GLU A 197 -14.32 -14.62 5.07
CA GLU A 197 -13.43 -15.77 5.24
C GLU A 197 -13.66 -16.83 4.15
N ASP A 198 -14.92 -17.07 3.78
CA ASP A 198 -15.30 -18.04 2.75
C ASP A 198 -14.86 -17.60 1.35
N ALA A 199 -14.89 -16.29 1.07
CA ALA A 199 -14.41 -15.74 -0.19
C ALA A 199 -12.90 -15.97 -0.37
N ILE A 200 -12.11 -15.70 0.67
CA ILE A 200 -10.65 -15.92 0.64
C ILE A 200 -10.34 -17.41 0.47
N LYS A 201 -10.96 -18.28 1.29
CA LYS A 201 -10.74 -19.74 1.22
C LYS A 201 -11.09 -20.33 -0.14
N SER A 202 -12.20 -19.88 -0.72
CA SER A 202 -12.63 -20.32 -2.05
C SER A 202 -11.64 -19.88 -3.13
N ALA A 203 -11.07 -18.68 -3.03
CA ALA A 203 -10.11 -18.16 -4.00
C ALA A 203 -8.71 -18.81 -3.87
N VAL A 204 -8.27 -19.13 -2.64
CA VAL A 204 -7.03 -19.88 -2.39
C VAL A 204 -7.11 -21.29 -2.98
N SER A 205 -8.29 -21.90 -2.97
CA SER A 205 -8.55 -23.25 -3.51
C SER A 205 -9.12 -23.25 -4.94
N ASP A 206 -9.12 -22.10 -5.63
CA ASP A 206 -9.66 -21.98 -6.98
C ASP A 206 -8.90 -22.87 -7.97
N TYR A 207 -9.58 -23.90 -8.47
CA TYR A 207 -9.00 -24.88 -9.38
C TYR A 207 -8.39 -24.24 -10.62
N ARG A 208 -9.07 -23.28 -11.26
CA ARG A 208 -8.55 -22.67 -12.49
C ARG A 208 -7.29 -21.89 -12.18
N ALA A 209 -7.36 -21.05 -11.15
CA ALA A 209 -6.31 -20.14 -10.77
C ALA A 209 -5.03 -20.88 -10.34
N LEU A 210 -5.16 -22.01 -9.64
CA LEU A 210 -4.04 -22.90 -9.27
C LEU A 210 -3.31 -23.51 -10.48
N HIS A 211 -3.98 -23.66 -11.62
CA HIS A 211 -3.41 -24.24 -12.84
C HIS A 211 -2.88 -23.19 -13.82
N THR A 212 -2.95 -21.90 -13.45
CA THR A 212 -2.28 -20.83 -14.21
C THR A 212 -0.77 -20.80 -13.91
N PRO A 213 0.08 -20.31 -14.82
CA PRO A 213 1.51 -20.09 -14.52
C PRO A 213 1.68 -19.20 -13.29
N ALA A 214 2.54 -19.61 -12.35
CA ALA A 214 2.75 -18.99 -11.03
C ALA A 214 1.54 -19.02 -10.08
N GLY A 215 0.44 -19.66 -10.51
CA GLY A 215 -0.84 -19.63 -9.82
C GLY A 215 -0.78 -20.32 -8.47
N ALA A 216 -0.21 -21.53 -8.41
CA ALA A 216 -0.05 -22.28 -7.16
C ALA A 216 0.86 -21.55 -6.16
N GLU A 217 1.98 -21.00 -6.64
CA GLU A 217 2.94 -20.28 -5.80
C GLU A 217 2.36 -18.99 -5.22
N ARG A 218 1.55 -18.26 -6.00
CA ARG A 218 0.82 -17.10 -5.50
C ARG A 218 -0.05 -17.45 -4.30
N ARG A 219 -0.85 -18.52 -4.39
CA ARG A 219 -1.79 -18.90 -3.32
C ARG A 219 -1.06 -19.40 -2.08
N ALA A 220 0.00 -20.19 -2.24
CA ALA A 220 0.84 -20.60 -1.12
C ALA A 220 1.46 -19.38 -0.40
N ALA A 221 1.93 -18.37 -1.14
CA ALA A 221 2.46 -17.14 -0.56
C ALA A 221 1.38 -16.28 0.14
N VAL A 222 0.13 -16.32 -0.32
CA VAL A 222 -1.00 -15.71 0.40
C VAL A 222 -1.16 -16.37 1.77
N GLU A 223 -1.19 -17.70 1.83
CA GLU A 223 -1.32 -18.45 3.09
C GLU A 223 -0.19 -18.10 4.09
N ILE A 224 1.06 -18.05 3.62
CA ILE A 224 2.23 -17.64 4.44
C ILE A 224 2.02 -16.24 5.05
N SER A 225 1.53 -15.29 4.25
CA SER A 225 1.29 -13.93 4.72
C SER A 225 0.05 -13.80 5.62
N MET A 226 -0.97 -14.63 5.41
CA MET A 226 -2.14 -14.73 6.29
C MET A 226 -1.77 -15.24 7.68
N GLU A 227 -0.82 -16.17 7.78
CA GLU A 227 -0.31 -16.63 9.06
C GLU A 227 0.38 -15.49 9.82
N TYR A 228 1.27 -14.76 9.14
CA TYR A 228 1.95 -13.59 9.73
C TYR A 228 0.96 -12.55 10.26
N ILE A 229 0.00 -12.13 9.44
CA ILE A 229 -0.91 -11.04 9.81
C ILE A 229 -1.83 -11.43 10.96
N ARG A 230 -2.31 -12.67 10.99
CA ARG A 230 -3.13 -13.19 12.10
C ARG A 230 -2.30 -13.25 13.39
N ALA A 231 -1.03 -13.66 13.31
CA ALA A 231 -0.13 -13.65 14.46
C ALA A 231 0.11 -12.23 15.00
N LYS A 232 0.37 -11.25 14.11
CA LYS A 232 0.51 -9.84 14.46
C LYS A 232 -0.75 -9.30 15.16
N ILE A 233 -1.93 -9.50 14.54
CA ILE A 233 -3.21 -9.04 15.10
C ILE A 233 -3.46 -9.64 16.49
N ALA A 234 -3.19 -10.94 16.68
CA ALA A 234 -3.37 -11.60 17.97
C ALA A 234 -2.46 -11.01 19.06
N LEU A 235 -1.20 -10.71 18.73
CA LEU A 235 -0.25 -10.06 19.65
C LEU A 235 -0.71 -8.64 20.03
N GLU A 236 -1.18 -7.86 19.05
CA GLU A 236 -1.73 -6.53 19.28
C GLU A 236 -3.01 -6.57 20.13
N GLU A 237 -3.91 -7.53 19.89
CA GLU A 237 -5.11 -7.77 20.70
C GLU A 237 -4.76 -8.01 22.16
N ALA A 238 -3.79 -8.90 22.40
CA ALA A 238 -3.37 -9.28 23.74
C ALA A 238 -2.70 -8.12 24.52
N HIS A 239 -2.00 -7.22 23.82
CA HIS A 239 -1.19 -6.18 24.46
C HIS A 239 -1.71 -4.75 24.30
N LYS A 240 -2.85 -4.53 23.64
CA LYS A 240 -3.38 -3.19 23.25
C LYS A 240 -3.27 -2.10 24.32
N SER A 241 -3.51 -2.43 25.59
CA SER A 241 -3.48 -1.48 26.70
C SER A 241 -2.08 -1.01 27.11
N LYS A 242 -1.03 -1.71 26.65
CA LYS A 242 0.36 -1.46 27.02
C LYS A 242 1.16 -0.75 25.92
N LEU A 243 0.56 -0.48 24.77
CA LEU A 243 1.29 -0.11 23.56
C LEU A 243 1.40 1.41 23.33
N VAL A 244 0.66 2.21 24.11
CA VAL A 244 0.59 3.67 23.89
C VAL A 244 2.00 4.26 23.99
N ASN A 245 2.35 5.11 23.03
CA ASN A 245 3.67 5.73 22.89
C ASN A 245 4.83 4.73 22.76
N LYS A 246 4.61 3.45 22.44
CA LYS A 246 5.70 2.48 22.31
C LYS A 246 5.96 2.11 20.86
N VAL A 247 7.23 2.07 20.53
CA VAL A 247 7.70 1.74 19.17
C VAL A 247 8.84 0.74 19.27
N ALA A 248 8.84 -0.28 18.41
CA ALA A 248 9.88 -1.30 18.36
C ALA A 248 11.23 -0.69 17.91
N LYS A 249 12.33 -1.21 18.45
CA LYS A 249 13.67 -1.00 17.90
C LYS A 249 13.97 -2.09 16.89
N LEU A 250 14.28 -1.70 15.66
CA LEU A 250 14.64 -2.61 14.59
C LEU A 250 15.97 -2.19 13.99
N ASN A 251 16.82 -3.16 13.66
CA ASN A 251 17.91 -2.91 12.72
C ASN A 251 17.41 -2.99 11.28
N ARG A 252 18.24 -2.57 10.31
CA ARG A 252 17.82 -2.49 8.90
C ARG A 252 17.41 -3.83 8.29
N ARG A 253 18.03 -4.93 8.73
CA ARG A 253 17.72 -6.28 8.24
C ARG A 253 16.38 -6.75 8.79
N GLU A 254 16.16 -6.57 10.09
CA GLU A 254 14.90 -6.89 10.76
C GLU A 254 13.73 -6.12 10.16
N ALA A 255 13.93 -4.82 9.94
CA ALA A 255 12.96 -3.96 9.26
C ALA A 255 12.59 -4.51 7.88
N GLN A 256 13.55 -4.78 7.00
CA GLN A 256 13.26 -5.32 5.66
C GLN A 256 12.51 -6.66 5.69
N ILE A 257 12.84 -7.55 6.62
CA ILE A 257 12.14 -8.84 6.76
C ILE A 257 10.69 -8.61 7.20
N ILE A 258 10.48 -7.87 8.30
CA ILE A 258 9.15 -7.60 8.87
C ILE A 258 8.28 -6.83 7.88
N PHE A 259 8.80 -5.72 7.35
CA PHE A 259 8.11 -4.81 6.43
C PHE A 259 7.64 -5.50 5.14
N SER A 260 8.33 -6.56 4.69
CA SER A 260 7.91 -7.34 3.53
C SER A 260 6.56 -8.04 3.74
N PHE A 261 6.16 -8.33 4.98
CA PHE A 261 4.92 -9.03 5.31
C PHE A 261 3.81 -8.12 5.83
N GLU A 262 4.11 -6.87 6.19
CA GLU A 262 3.14 -5.90 6.74
C GLU A 262 1.96 -5.58 5.81
N SER A 263 2.03 -5.93 4.53
CA SER A 263 0.90 -5.74 3.61
C SER A 263 0.00 -6.94 3.41
N SER A 264 0.40 -8.14 3.82
CA SER A 264 -0.33 -9.38 3.49
C SER A 264 -0.56 -9.59 1.98
N LEU A 265 0.22 -8.94 1.11
CA LEU A 265 0.12 -9.03 -0.35
C LEU A 265 1.28 -9.85 -0.96
N MET A 266 1.90 -10.75 -0.18
CA MET A 266 3.06 -11.53 -0.63
C MET A 266 2.75 -12.43 -1.84
N GLY A 267 1.49 -12.85 -2.02
CA GLY A 267 1.06 -13.60 -3.20
C GLY A 267 1.36 -12.89 -4.52
N LEU A 268 1.12 -11.57 -4.56
CA LEU A 268 1.38 -10.72 -5.72
C LEU A 268 2.88 -10.63 -6.02
N ALA A 269 3.69 -10.35 -4.98
CA ALA A 269 5.14 -10.30 -5.13
C ALA A 269 5.69 -11.65 -5.60
N LYS A 270 5.17 -12.77 -5.06
CA LYS A 270 5.57 -14.11 -5.46
C LYS A 270 5.21 -14.43 -6.90
N GLU A 271 4.02 -14.06 -7.36
CA GLU A 271 3.61 -14.22 -8.76
C GLU A 271 4.58 -13.46 -9.70
N ALA A 272 4.92 -12.22 -9.34
CA ALA A 272 5.88 -11.42 -10.10
C ALA A 272 7.27 -12.10 -10.17
N MET A 273 7.77 -12.61 -9.04
CA MET A 273 9.05 -13.32 -9.00
C MET A 273 9.06 -14.57 -9.89
N VAL A 274 8.01 -15.39 -9.85
CA VAL A 274 7.92 -16.60 -10.68
C VAL A 274 7.76 -16.25 -12.16
N ARG A 275 7.12 -15.14 -12.49
CA ARG A 275 7.04 -14.60 -13.85
C ARG A 275 8.39 -14.07 -14.37
N GLY A 276 9.41 -13.97 -13.52
CA GLY A 276 10.77 -13.60 -13.90
C GLY A 276 11.18 -12.17 -13.56
N PHE A 277 10.34 -11.39 -12.88
CA PHE A 277 10.72 -10.07 -12.37
C PHE A 277 11.79 -10.19 -11.26
N ASP A 278 12.62 -9.18 -11.08
CA ASP A 278 13.71 -9.17 -10.10
C ASP A 278 13.20 -9.34 -8.65
N PRO A 279 13.51 -10.45 -7.96
CA PRO A 279 13.02 -10.69 -6.60
C PRO A 279 13.46 -9.63 -5.59
N ALA A 280 14.65 -9.05 -5.76
CA ALA A 280 15.15 -8.01 -4.85
C ALA A 280 14.35 -6.70 -5.00
N ALA A 281 13.97 -6.36 -6.24
CA ALA A 281 13.14 -5.20 -6.53
C ALA A 281 11.71 -5.41 -5.98
N ALA A 282 11.14 -6.60 -6.20
CA ALA A 282 9.82 -6.95 -5.65
C ALA A 282 9.81 -6.90 -4.12
N MET A 283 10.85 -7.42 -3.44
CA MET A 283 10.97 -7.30 -1.98
C MET A 283 11.11 -5.83 -1.55
N SER A 284 11.94 -5.04 -2.24
CA SER A 284 12.08 -3.60 -1.94
C SER A 284 10.75 -2.86 -2.09
N ASP A 285 9.93 -3.21 -3.07
CA ASP A 285 8.61 -2.63 -3.27
C ASP A 285 7.65 -3.05 -2.14
N MET A 286 7.73 -4.28 -1.64
CA MET A 286 6.95 -4.71 -0.46
C MET A 286 7.37 -3.97 0.81
N VAL A 287 8.69 -3.75 1.01
CA VAL A 287 9.24 -2.95 2.11
C VAL A 287 8.79 -1.49 2.01
N PHE A 288 8.68 -0.95 0.79
CA PHE A 288 8.14 0.39 0.59
C PHE A 288 6.61 0.44 0.72
N GLY A 289 5.88 -0.57 0.27
CA GLY A 289 4.42 -0.61 0.07
C GLY A 289 3.63 -0.07 1.25
N ASN A 290 3.06 -0.92 2.10
CA ASN A 290 2.34 -0.44 3.28
C ASN A 290 3.24 0.30 4.28
N PRO A 291 4.47 -0.17 4.58
CA PRO A 291 5.31 0.50 5.57
C PRO A 291 5.66 1.94 5.17
N GLY A 292 5.92 2.24 3.89
CA GLY A 292 6.17 3.61 3.43
C GLY A 292 4.94 4.52 3.59
N THR A 293 3.74 3.96 3.69
CA THR A 293 2.50 4.71 3.95
C THR A 293 2.31 5.10 5.42
N ASP A 294 3.11 4.54 6.33
CA ASP A 294 3.17 4.93 7.75
C ASP A 294 3.51 6.42 7.94
N VAL A 295 4.03 7.06 6.88
CA VAL A 295 4.14 8.52 6.76
C VAL A 295 2.84 9.23 7.11
N LEU A 296 1.68 8.63 6.81
CA LEU A 296 0.36 9.21 7.07
C LEU A 296 -0.10 8.99 8.50
N ASP A 297 0.51 8.05 9.22
CA ASP A 297 0.05 7.58 10.51
C ASP A 297 1.01 7.90 11.67
N VAL A 298 2.14 8.57 11.43
CA VAL A 298 3.11 9.02 12.46
C VAL A 298 2.44 9.54 13.74
N GLY A 299 1.48 10.46 13.62
CA GLY A 299 0.79 11.03 14.78
C GLY A 299 -0.26 10.10 15.40
N SER A 300 -1.02 9.39 14.56
CA SER A 300 -2.02 8.44 15.05
C SER A 300 -1.38 7.25 15.73
N ASP A 301 -0.28 6.69 15.22
CA ASP A 301 0.33 5.46 15.73
C ASP A 301 1.06 5.66 17.05
N LEU A 302 1.54 6.87 17.33
CA LEU A 302 1.99 7.25 18.67
C LEU A 302 0.87 7.06 19.72
N ASN A 303 -0.37 7.44 19.37
CA ASN A 303 -1.54 7.30 20.24
C ASN A 303 -2.21 5.92 20.14
N ASN A 304 -2.18 5.32 18.94
CA ASN A 304 -2.89 4.11 18.50
C ASN A 304 -2.12 2.84 18.76
N SER A 305 -0.97 2.94 19.42
CA SER A 305 -0.37 1.76 20.01
C SER A 305 0.15 0.77 18.95
N GLU A 306 0.71 1.24 17.83
CA GLU A 306 1.33 0.36 16.82
C GLU A 306 2.85 0.32 17.01
N LEU A 307 3.39 -0.87 17.33
CA LEU A 307 4.83 -1.04 17.58
C LEU A 307 5.67 -0.90 16.31
N LEU A 308 5.06 -1.19 15.16
CA LEU A 308 5.70 -1.26 13.86
C LEU A 308 5.16 -0.12 13.01
N ASN A 309 5.80 1.05 13.13
CA ASN A 309 5.58 2.18 12.24
C ASN A 309 6.95 2.53 11.67
N SER A 310 7.11 2.34 10.37
CA SER A 310 8.39 2.35 9.68
C SER A 310 9.14 3.67 9.80
N PHE A 311 8.42 4.78 9.97
CA PHE A 311 8.99 6.11 10.22
C PHE A 311 9.51 6.24 11.65
N LEU A 312 8.73 5.75 12.62
CA LEU A 312 9.04 5.83 14.04
C LEU A 312 10.07 4.77 14.48
N ASN A 313 10.17 3.62 13.80
CA ASN A 313 11.10 2.54 14.13
C ASN A 313 12.58 2.90 13.85
N THR A 314 12.82 3.94 13.05
CA THR A 314 14.17 4.38 12.68
C THR A 314 15.02 4.79 13.89
N ALA A 315 16.32 4.57 13.82
CA ALA A 315 17.23 4.96 14.90
C ALA A 315 17.36 6.48 15.06
N ASP A 316 16.95 7.27 14.05
CA ASP A 316 16.75 8.72 14.18
C ASP A 316 15.80 9.08 15.33
N MET A 317 14.80 8.24 15.56
CA MET A 317 13.76 8.41 16.58
C MET A 317 14.05 7.58 17.82
N THR A 318 14.26 6.26 17.64
CA THR A 318 14.34 5.29 18.74
C THR A 318 15.62 5.40 19.58
N SER A 319 16.65 6.11 19.10
CA SER A 319 17.86 6.33 19.91
C SER A 319 17.65 7.33 21.04
N THR A 320 16.70 8.26 20.87
CA THR A 320 16.42 9.31 21.86
C THR A 320 15.05 9.16 22.51
N GLY A 321 14.10 8.50 21.84
CA GLY A 321 12.69 8.49 22.25
C GLY A 321 11.96 9.79 21.89
N ILE A 322 12.58 10.68 21.11
CA ILE A 322 12.04 12.00 20.82
C ILE A 322 11.81 12.16 19.32
N VAL A 323 10.56 12.41 18.94
CA VAL A 323 10.19 12.77 17.57
C VAL A 323 10.42 14.25 17.34
N THR A 324 11.37 14.60 16.49
CA THR A 324 11.69 15.99 16.12
C THR A 324 11.28 16.27 14.68
N GLU A 325 11.04 17.54 14.36
CA GLU A 325 10.76 17.96 12.98
C GLU A 325 11.91 17.59 12.03
N GLU A 326 13.16 17.72 12.50
CA GLU A 326 14.36 17.42 11.74
C GLU A 326 14.48 15.91 11.44
N ALA A 327 14.28 15.07 12.46
CA ALA A 327 14.31 13.62 12.30
C ALA A 327 13.19 13.15 11.35
N LEU A 328 11.98 13.70 11.48
CA LEU A 328 10.86 13.38 10.57
C LEU A 328 11.19 13.73 9.12
N ARG A 329 11.83 14.89 8.87
CA ARG A 329 12.24 15.28 7.51
C ARG A 329 13.30 14.35 6.93
N ARG A 330 14.30 13.95 7.72
CA ARG A 330 15.35 13.03 7.25
C ARG A 330 14.77 11.67 6.87
N VAL A 331 13.90 11.14 7.72
CA VAL A 331 13.22 9.85 7.47
C VAL A 331 12.29 9.95 6.27
N TYR A 332 11.52 11.04 6.18
CA TYR A 332 10.68 11.33 5.02
C TYR A 332 11.49 11.36 3.72
N ASP A 333 12.59 12.11 3.69
CA ASP A 333 13.45 12.22 2.51
C ASP A 333 14.03 10.84 2.14
N ALA A 334 14.46 10.05 3.12
CA ALA A 334 14.95 8.68 2.90
C ALA A 334 13.88 7.80 2.22
N TYR A 335 12.64 7.77 2.73
CA TYR A 335 11.54 7.02 2.09
C TYR A 335 11.17 7.58 0.72
N ALA A 336 11.10 8.91 0.57
CA ALA A 336 10.80 9.54 -0.71
C ALA A 336 11.83 9.15 -1.79
N HIS A 337 13.10 9.06 -1.42
CA HIS A 337 14.18 8.64 -2.32
C HIS A 337 14.12 7.15 -2.67
N THR A 338 13.78 6.27 -1.71
CA THR A 338 13.70 4.82 -1.95
C THR A 338 12.55 4.42 -2.87
N GLY A 339 11.40 5.10 -2.76
CA GLY A 339 10.26 4.90 -3.66
C GLY A 339 10.44 5.48 -5.07
N CYS A 340 11.48 6.28 -5.31
CA CYS A 340 11.57 7.09 -6.53
C CYS A 340 11.73 6.27 -7.81
N ARG A 341 12.67 5.32 -7.84
CA ARG A 341 12.89 4.46 -9.03
C ARG A 341 11.69 3.55 -9.29
N MET A 342 11.04 3.08 -8.22
CA MET A 342 9.81 2.30 -8.32
C MET A 342 8.71 3.08 -9.05
N LEU A 343 8.46 4.34 -8.67
CA LEU A 343 7.40 5.17 -9.25
C LEU A 343 7.74 5.74 -10.64
N CYS A 344 9.02 5.96 -10.96
CA CYS A 344 9.41 6.63 -12.21
C CYS A 344 9.95 5.67 -13.29
N GLU A 345 10.74 4.67 -12.90
CA GLU A 345 11.46 3.79 -13.85
C GLU A 345 10.82 2.41 -13.94
N ARG A 346 10.36 1.88 -12.80
CA ARG A 346 9.84 0.51 -12.65
C ARG A 346 8.33 0.45 -12.53
N TRP A 347 7.61 1.54 -12.80
CA TRP A 347 6.16 1.66 -12.62
C TRP A 347 5.34 0.56 -13.31
N MET A 348 5.89 -0.09 -14.33
CA MET A 348 5.27 -1.21 -15.03
C MET A 348 5.26 -2.52 -14.25
N GLU A 349 6.13 -2.68 -13.25
CA GLU A 349 6.29 -3.92 -12.50
C GLU A 349 5.10 -4.14 -11.54
N PRO A 350 4.63 -5.38 -11.34
CA PRO A 350 3.43 -5.63 -10.54
C PRO A 350 3.46 -5.00 -9.14
N ALA A 351 4.59 -5.12 -8.42
CA ALA A 351 4.72 -4.54 -7.08
C ALA A 351 4.80 -3.00 -7.12
N ALA A 352 5.49 -2.42 -8.11
CA ALA A 352 5.48 -0.97 -8.32
C ALA A 352 4.07 -0.41 -8.63
N ARG A 353 3.26 -1.14 -9.42
CA ARG A 353 1.84 -0.79 -9.67
C ARG A 353 1.03 -0.82 -8.38
N MET A 354 1.24 -1.84 -7.54
CA MET A 354 0.61 -1.94 -6.21
C MET A 354 0.97 -0.74 -5.33
N CYS A 355 2.25 -0.40 -5.21
CA CYS A 355 2.67 0.77 -4.42
C CYS A 355 2.16 2.09 -5.00
N SER A 356 2.06 2.21 -6.33
CA SER A 356 1.48 3.40 -6.98
C SER A 356 0.01 3.56 -6.62
N GLY A 357 -0.76 2.45 -6.59
CA GLY A 357 -2.16 2.43 -6.20
C GLY A 357 -2.44 2.91 -4.77
N LEU A 358 -1.46 2.79 -3.86
CA LEU A 358 -1.60 3.27 -2.47
C LEU A 358 -1.85 4.77 -2.39
N PHE A 359 -1.25 5.57 -3.29
CA PHE A 359 -1.50 7.01 -3.33
C PHE A 359 -2.99 7.33 -3.55
N THR A 360 -3.60 6.72 -4.56
CA THR A 360 -5.04 6.88 -4.81
C THR A 360 -5.87 6.29 -3.68
N TRP A 361 -5.47 5.13 -3.15
CA TRP A 361 -6.19 4.48 -2.05
C TRP A 361 -6.32 5.38 -0.83
N HIS A 362 -5.28 6.14 -0.47
CA HIS A 362 -5.33 7.07 0.67
C HIS A 362 -6.23 8.30 0.46
N ILE A 363 -6.40 8.74 -0.79
CA ILE A 363 -7.34 9.80 -1.15
C ILE A 363 -8.77 9.26 -1.06
N LEU A 364 -8.98 8.05 -1.55
CA LEU A 364 -10.30 7.46 -1.77
C LEU A 364 -10.88 6.80 -0.51
N ASN A 365 -10.03 6.27 0.37
CA ASN A 365 -10.50 5.68 1.61
C ASN A 365 -10.85 6.76 2.64
N ASP A 366 -11.92 6.53 3.38
CA ASP A 366 -12.39 7.41 4.45
C ASP A 366 -11.62 7.21 5.77
N ARG A 367 -10.66 6.28 5.83
CA ARG A 367 -9.82 6.01 7.00
C ARG A 367 -8.73 7.08 7.13
N HIS A 368 -7.93 7.28 6.10
CA HIS A 368 -6.72 8.11 6.19
C HIS A 368 -7.04 9.59 6.04
N ARG A 369 -8.12 9.95 5.33
CA ARG A 369 -8.50 11.35 5.07
C ARG A 369 -7.30 12.16 4.56
N PHE A 370 -6.61 11.63 3.54
CA PHE A 370 -5.32 12.16 3.07
C PHE A 370 -5.36 13.66 2.79
N LEU A 371 -6.39 14.15 2.08
CA LEU A 371 -6.55 15.57 1.75
C LEU A 371 -6.65 16.44 3.02
N ARG A 372 -7.39 15.98 4.03
CA ARG A 372 -7.51 16.68 5.31
C ARG A 372 -6.16 16.76 6.02
N ARG A 373 -5.43 15.65 6.11
CA ARG A 373 -4.08 15.62 6.71
C ARG A 373 -3.14 16.57 5.98
N ALA A 374 -3.10 16.47 4.65
CA ALA A 374 -2.25 17.32 3.82
C ALA A 374 -2.58 18.81 4.03
N LEU A 375 -3.85 19.20 4.04
CA LEU A 375 -4.27 20.58 4.29
C LEU A 375 -3.81 21.09 5.65
N LEU A 376 -4.02 20.28 6.69
CA LEU A 376 -3.71 20.66 8.07
C LEU A 376 -2.19 20.81 8.31
N GLY A 377 -1.39 19.89 7.78
CA GLY A 377 0.07 19.94 7.90
C GLY A 377 0.79 20.78 6.86
N TYR A 378 0.06 21.36 5.89
CA TYR A 378 0.67 22.09 4.77
C TYR A 378 1.60 23.23 5.22
N SER A 379 1.30 23.89 6.34
CA SER A 379 2.12 24.96 6.89
C SER A 379 3.53 24.51 7.33
N LYS A 380 3.73 23.22 7.61
CA LYS A 380 5.03 22.62 8.00
C LYS A 380 5.80 22.01 6.84
N ALA A 381 5.11 21.58 5.78
CA ALA A 381 5.73 20.98 4.61
C ALA A 381 6.57 21.99 3.81
N ARG A 382 7.70 21.53 3.28
CA ARG A 382 8.62 22.39 2.51
C ARG A 382 7.95 22.83 1.20
N LYS A 383 8.19 24.09 0.80
CA LYS A 383 7.66 24.69 -0.46
C LYS A 383 8.73 24.98 -1.49
N THR A 384 9.99 24.77 -1.12
CA THR A 384 11.12 24.93 -2.02
C THR A 384 11.10 23.84 -3.06
N ALA A 385 11.24 24.21 -4.33
CA ALA A 385 11.50 23.26 -5.40
C ALA A 385 12.72 22.41 -5.03
N ALA A 386 12.56 21.10 -5.05
CA ALA A 386 13.64 20.15 -4.87
C ALA A 386 13.91 19.48 -6.21
N GLU A 387 15.19 19.31 -6.56
CA GLU A 387 15.59 18.40 -7.61
C GLU A 387 15.18 16.98 -7.18
N PRO A 388 14.36 16.23 -7.96
CA PRO A 388 14.00 14.86 -7.62
C PRO A 388 15.23 13.96 -7.44
N ARG A 389 15.20 13.10 -6.42
CA ARG A 389 16.33 12.25 -6.03
C ARG A 389 15.91 10.82 -5.75
N GLU A 390 16.87 9.92 -5.83
CA GLU A 390 16.69 8.50 -5.58
C GLU A 390 17.84 7.92 -4.73
N ALA A 391 17.56 6.80 -4.08
CA ALA A 391 18.50 5.99 -3.29
C ALA A 391 17.94 4.57 -3.15
N ASP A 392 18.80 3.57 -3.00
CA ASP A 392 18.36 2.25 -2.55
C ASP A 392 18.16 2.24 -1.02
N PHE A 393 17.35 1.31 -0.50
CA PHE A 393 17.03 1.27 0.94
C PHE A 393 18.29 1.12 1.82
N ASP A 394 19.25 0.32 1.38
CA ASP A 394 20.53 0.09 2.06
C ASP A 394 21.57 1.21 1.86
N GLU A 395 21.28 2.19 1.00
CA GLU A 395 22.03 3.44 0.91
C GLU A 395 21.40 4.53 1.79
N ALA A 396 20.07 4.61 1.80
CA ALA A 396 19.30 5.61 2.54
C ALA A 396 19.32 5.38 4.06
N PHE A 397 19.42 4.11 4.50
CA PHE A 397 19.49 3.71 5.90
C PHE A 397 20.76 2.90 6.17
N ASP A 398 21.44 3.13 7.29
CA ASP A 398 22.57 2.31 7.75
C ASP A 398 22.12 1.01 8.42
N SER A 399 23.05 0.18 8.90
CA SER A 399 22.74 -1.10 9.53
C SER A 399 21.84 -0.99 10.78
N GLU A 400 21.85 0.15 11.48
CA GLU A 400 20.99 0.41 12.65
C GLU A 400 19.63 1.02 12.27
N LEU A 401 19.29 1.07 10.97
CA LEU A 401 18.10 1.75 10.45
C LEU A 401 18.12 3.27 10.76
N ARG A 402 19.31 3.88 10.80
CA ARG A 402 19.47 5.33 10.85
C ARG A 402 19.59 5.89 9.45
N THR A 403 18.96 7.02 9.18
CA THR A 403 19.13 7.75 7.92
C THR A 403 20.58 8.17 7.71
N THR A 404 21.10 7.96 6.50
CA THR A 404 22.49 8.31 6.13
C THR A 404 22.59 9.71 5.52
N GLY A 405 21.46 10.24 5.01
CA GLY A 405 21.41 11.43 4.18
C GLY A 405 21.84 11.21 2.73
N PHE A 406 22.20 9.98 2.34
CA PHE A 406 22.61 9.67 0.97
C PHE A 406 21.42 9.76 0.00
N SER A 407 21.69 10.33 -1.17
CA SER A 407 20.80 10.32 -2.33
C SER A 407 21.53 10.85 -3.57
N ARG A 408 21.04 10.50 -4.76
CA ARG A 408 21.56 10.99 -6.04
C ARG A 408 20.43 11.56 -6.91
N PRO A 409 20.72 12.49 -7.84
CA PRO A 409 19.71 13.02 -8.75
C PRO A 409 18.99 11.91 -9.51
N LEU A 410 17.67 12.02 -9.63
CA LEU A 410 16.87 11.11 -10.46
C LEU A 410 17.20 11.34 -11.94
N GLN A 411 17.50 10.27 -12.66
CA GLN A 411 17.71 10.35 -14.11
C GLN A 411 16.37 10.59 -14.82
N GLY A 412 16.36 11.56 -15.74
CA GLY A 412 15.13 11.89 -16.47
C GLY A 412 14.04 12.49 -15.59
N ALA A 413 14.40 13.23 -14.54
CA ALA A 413 13.43 13.98 -13.73
C ALA A 413 12.59 14.93 -14.59
N CYS A 414 11.30 15.05 -14.26
CA CYS A 414 10.41 16.04 -14.88
C CYS A 414 10.73 17.46 -14.40
N ASN A 415 10.17 18.47 -15.06
CA ASN A 415 10.35 19.87 -14.69
C ASN A 415 9.60 20.31 -13.41
N GLY A 416 8.82 19.41 -12.80
CA GLY A 416 8.04 19.68 -11.58
C GLY A 416 6.85 20.64 -11.75
N GLY A 417 6.47 20.96 -12.99
CA GLY A 417 5.28 21.76 -13.30
C GLY A 417 3.97 21.03 -13.02
N ASP A 418 2.85 21.73 -13.18
CA ASP A 418 1.50 21.16 -13.07
C ASP A 418 0.61 21.63 -14.25
N PRO A 419 0.40 20.78 -15.29
CA PRO A 419 1.11 19.52 -15.50
C PRO A 419 2.60 19.74 -15.76
N CYS A 420 3.43 18.75 -15.45
CA CYS A 420 4.84 18.77 -15.82
C CYS A 420 5.03 18.45 -17.31
N ASP A 421 6.23 18.69 -17.85
CA ASP A 421 6.57 18.41 -19.24
C ASP A 421 6.31 16.96 -19.68
N GLN A 422 6.55 16.00 -18.79
CA GLN A 422 6.30 14.59 -19.08
C GLN A 422 4.81 14.26 -19.10
N VAL A 423 4.02 14.84 -18.19
CA VAL A 423 2.56 14.67 -18.17
C VAL A 423 1.93 15.33 -19.39
N ASP A 424 2.33 16.55 -19.71
CA ASP A 424 1.85 17.25 -20.91
C ASP A 424 2.12 16.43 -22.17
N GLY A 425 3.35 15.91 -22.32
CA GLY A 425 3.70 14.99 -23.41
C GLY A 425 2.88 13.69 -23.40
N HIS A 426 2.62 13.10 -22.23
CA HIS A 426 1.82 11.89 -22.09
C HIS A 426 0.34 12.12 -22.48
N LEU A 427 -0.23 13.26 -22.10
CA LEU A 427 -1.60 13.63 -22.45
C LEU A 427 -1.74 13.93 -23.95
N CYS A 428 -0.79 14.67 -24.55
CA CYS A 428 -0.77 14.91 -25.99
C CYS A 428 -0.59 13.62 -26.82
N ALA A 429 0.12 12.62 -26.29
CA ALA A 429 0.27 11.33 -26.96
C ALA A 429 -1.03 10.50 -26.99
N HIS A 430 -2.02 10.84 -26.16
CA HIS A 430 -3.27 10.10 -25.97
C HIS A 430 -4.50 11.03 -26.07
N GLU A 431 -4.51 11.93 -27.05
CA GLU A 431 -5.65 12.83 -27.31
C GLU A 431 -6.96 12.07 -27.57
N GLU A 432 -6.90 10.81 -28.02
CA GLU A 432 -8.07 9.95 -28.23
C GLU A 432 -8.73 9.46 -26.92
N SER A 433 -8.21 9.86 -25.76
CA SER A 433 -8.81 9.57 -24.46
C SER A 433 -10.07 10.40 -24.14
N ASP A 434 -10.50 11.26 -25.06
CA ASP A 434 -11.63 12.20 -24.89
C ASP A 434 -11.52 13.03 -23.60
N GLY A 435 -10.28 13.32 -23.16
CA GLY A 435 -9.97 14.11 -21.97
C GLY A 435 -10.01 13.33 -20.64
N VAL A 436 -10.31 12.04 -20.63
CA VAL A 436 -10.39 11.23 -19.39
C VAL A 436 -9.04 11.19 -18.66
N LEU A 437 -7.92 11.08 -19.38
CA LEU A 437 -6.58 11.08 -18.78
C LEU A 437 -6.20 12.46 -18.20
N ALA A 438 -6.64 13.55 -18.86
CA ALA A 438 -6.44 14.90 -18.34
C ALA A 438 -7.30 15.13 -17.08
N GLU A 439 -8.55 14.66 -17.06
CA GLU A 439 -9.40 14.66 -15.87
C GLU A 439 -8.74 13.87 -14.73
N LEU A 440 -8.16 12.70 -15.02
CA LEU A 440 -7.47 11.90 -14.02
C LEU A 440 -6.28 12.67 -13.40
N TRP A 441 -5.44 13.33 -14.20
CA TRP A 441 -4.33 14.14 -13.68
C TRP A 441 -4.82 15.28 -12.76
N LEU A 442 -5.91 15.97 -13.15
CA LEU A 442 -6.51 17.01 -12.32
C LEU A 442 -6.90 16.48 -10.94
N CYS A 443 -7.55 15.30 -10.90
CA CYS A 443 -7.97 14.66 -9.66
C CYS A 443 -6.80 14.14 -8.80
N LEU A 444 -5.68 13.76 -9.42
CA LEU A 444 -4.52 13.18 -8.74
C LEU A 444 -3.58 14.25 -8.15
N SER A 445 -3.37 15.35 -8.86
CA SER A 445 -2.32 16.33 -8.53
C SER A 445 -2.86 17.74 -8.40
N THR A 446 -3.43 18.29 -9.49
CA THR A 446 -3.77 19.71 -9.58
C THR A 446 -4.79 20.16 -8.54
N GLU A 447 -5.96 19.51 -8.48
CA GLU A 447 -7.04 19.91 -7.58
C GLU A 447 -6.72 19.60 -6.10
N PRO A 448 -6.11 18.44 -5.75
CA PRO A 448 -5.59 18.22 -4.41
C PRO A 448 -4.64 19.33 -3.94
N MET A 449 -3.71 19.77 -4.80
CA MET A 449 -2.78 20.85 -4.46
C MET A 449 -3.48 22.21 -4.34
N GLN A 450 -4.45 22.52 -5.19
CA GLN A 450 -5.27 23.73 -5.06
C GLN A 450 -6.07 23.74 -3.76
N TYR A 451 -6.67 22.61 -3.38
CA TYR A 451 -7.39 22.47 -2.12
C TYR A 451 -6.48 22.71 -0.91
N VAL A 452 -5.36 21.98 -0.86
CA VAL A 452 -4.40 22.03 0.24
C VAL A 452 -3.77 23.42 0.38
N SER A 453 -3.40 24.06 -0.73
CA SER A 453 -2.81 25.40 -0.72
C SER A 453 -3.78 26.51 -0.34
N LYS A 454 -5.08 26.35 -0.62
CA LYS A 454 -6.13 27.27 -0.15
C LYS A 454 -6.26 27.27 1.38
N GLY A 455 -5.94 26.15 2.03
CA GLY A 455 -5.86 26.06 3.50
C GLY A 455 -7.19 26.22 4.23
N VAL A 456 -8.32 26.05 3.54
CA VAL A 456 -9.68 26.11 4.09
C VAL A 456 -10.26 24.70 4.09
N VAL A 457 -10.59 24.22 5.29
CA VAL A 457 -11.27 22.93 5.47
C VAL A 457 -12.65 22.98 4.81
N ASP A 458 -12.89 22.07 3.88
CA ASP A 458 -14.16 21.94 3.16
C ASP A 458 -14.48 20.44 2.93
N PRO A 459 -15.29 19.83 3.82
CA PRO A 459 -15.62 18.40 3.71
C PRO A 459 -16.36 18.05 2.41
N GLU A 460 -17.25 18.92 1.93
CA GLU A 460 -18.01 18.68 0.70
C GLU A 460 -17.07 18.66 -0.51
N LEU A 461 -16.06 19.52 -0.52
CA LEU A 461 -15.02 19.51 -1.54
C LEU A 461 -14.11 18.26 -1.42
N GLU A 462 -13.76 17.82 -0.22
CA GLU A 462 -12.99 16.57 -0.01
C GLU A 462 -13.75 15.36 -0.58
N ASP A 463 -15.04 15.25 -0.28
CA ASP A 463 -15.90 14.18 -0.79
C ASP A 463 -16.04 14.28 -2.31
N TYR A 464 -16.26 15.47 -2.86
CA TYR A 464 -16.32 15.71 -4.31
C TYR A 464 -15.04 15.27 -5.03
N LEU A 465 -13.87 15.63 -4.50
CA LEU A 465 -12.58 15.25 -5.08
C LEU A 465 -12.38 13.72 -5.06
N SER A 466 -12.76 13.07 -3.96
CA SER A 466 -12.74 11.60 -3.87
C SER A 466 -13.67 10.96 -4.90
N GLU A 467 -14.94 11.37 -4.95
CA GLU A 467 -15.92 10.81 -5.90
C GLU A 467 -15.49 11.01 -7.36
N ARG A 468 -14.95 12.18 -7.68
CA ARG A 468 -14.47 12.49 -9.02
C ARG A 468 -13.27 11.62 -9.40
N LEU A 469 -12.33 11.40 -8.49
CA LEU A 469 -11.21 10.48 -8.71
C LEU A 469 -11.70 9.05 -8.95
N GLN A 470 -12.66 8.55 -8.15
CA GLN A 470 -13.25 7.22 -8.35
C GLN A 470 -13.83 7.05 -9.76
N LEU A 471 -14.60 8.05 -10.22
CA LEU A 471 -15.22 8.02 -11.54
C LEU A 471 -14.19 8.14 -12.67
N ALA A 472 -13.18 8.99 -12.53
CA ALA A 472 -12.12 9.15 -13.51
C ALA A 472 -11.33 7.84 -13.69
N MET A 473 -10.95 7.19 -12.60
CA MET A 473 -10.26 5.89 -12.63
C MET A 473 -11.15 4.79 -13.23
N ALA A 474 -12.42 4.72 -12.83
CA ALA A 474 -13.34 3.72 -13.36
C ALA A 474 -13.59 3.88 -14.87
N ARG A 475 -13.67 5.13 -15.36
CA ARG A 475 -13.80 5.43 -16.80
C ARG A 475 -12.52 5.13 -17.57
N ALA A 476 -11.36 5.54 -17.04
CA ALA A 476 -10.07 5.25 -17.67
C ALA A 476 -9.88 3.73 -17.81
N TYR A 477 -10.20 2.99 -16.75
CA TYR A 477 -10.22 1.53 -16.79
C TYR A 477 -11.21 1.03 -17.85
N SER A 478 -12.50 1.40 -17.81
CA SER A 478 -13.50 0.86 -18.74
C SER A 478 -13.23 1.16 -20.22
N LEU A 479 -12.48 2.22 -20.53
CA LEU A 479 -12.03 2.58 -21.88
C LEU A 479 -10.73 1.89 -22.33
N GLY A 480 -10.08 1.14 -21.44
CA GLY A 480 -8.88 0.36 -21.74
C GLY A 480 -7.56 1.10 -21.58
N PHE A 481 -7.55 2.23 -20.85
CA PHE A 481 -6.36 3.05 -20.60
C PHE A 481 -5.61 2.62 -19.33
N VAL A 482 -5.43 1.31 -19.11
CA VAL A 482 -4.88 0.78 -17.85
C VAL A 482 -3.42 1.20 -17.67
N ASP A 483 -2.60 1.11 -18.70
CA ASP A 483 -1.18 1.45 -18.60
C ASP A 483 -0.98 2.97 -18.48
N GLU A 484 -1.77 3.77 -19.21
CA GLU A 484 -1.75 5.23 -19.13
C GLU A 484 -2.21 5.74 -17.76
N MET A 485 -3.30 5.18 -17.25
CA MET A 485 -3.77 5.44 -15.88
C MET A 485 -2.70 5.06 -14.86
N THR A 486 -2.09 3.88 -15.00
CA THR A 486 -1.03 3.39 -14.10
C THR A 486 0.15 4.37 -14.09
N TRP A 487 0.61 4.80 -15.27
CA TRP A 487 1.69 5.77 -15.40
C TRP A 487 1.36 7.09 -14.70
N LEU A 488 0.15 7.63 -14.93
CA LEU A 488 -0.31 8.87 -14.28
C LEU A 488 -0.38 8.73 -12.76
N ILE A 489 -0.88 7.61 -12.23
CA ILE A 489 -0.96 7.35 -10.79
C ILE A 489 0.46 7.28 -10.20
N ALA A 490 1.37 6.54 -10.82
CA ALA A 490 2.75 6.41 -10.36
C ALA A 490 3.47 7.77 -10.38
N HIS A 491 3.30 8.54 -11.47
CA HIS A 491 3.90 9.86 -11.61
C HIS A 491 3.32 10.88 -10.63
N ALA A 492 2.00 10.87 -10.41
CA ALA A 492 1.38 11.71 -9.40
C ALA A 492 1.82 11.33 -7.97
N GLY A 493 1.99 10.03 -7.70
CA GLY A 493 2.58 9.55 -6.45
C GLY A 493 4.00 10.08 -6.25
N HIS A 494 4.83 10.08 -7.30
CA HIS A 494 6.16 10.69 -7.26
C HIS A 494 6.09 12.19 -6.94
N HIS A 495 5.15 12.91 -7.57
CA HIS A 495 4.93 14.32 -7.28
C HIS A 495 4.52 14.55 -5.82
N ALA A 496 3.61 13.72 -5.30
CA ALA A 496 3.16 13.75 -3.91
C ALA A 496 4.30 13.56 -2.90
N TRP A 497 5.30 12.75 -3.24
CA TRP A 497 6.47 12.48 -2.40
C TRP A 497 7.59 13.54 -2.51
N GLN A 498 7.87 14.08 -3.70
CA GLN A 498 9.08 14.90 -3.88
C GLN A 498 8.84 16.29 -4.47
N VAL A 499 7.85 16.45 -5.35
CA VAL A 499 7.64 17.69 -6.11
C VAL A 499 6.73 18.65 -5.33
N ASN A 500 5.50 18.22 -5.07
CA ASN A 500 4.47 19.02 -4.42
C ASN A 500 4.35 18.73 -2.91
N ARG A 501 4.98 17.63 -2.45
CA ARG A 501 5.17 17.27 -1.03
C ARG A 501 3.86 17.10 -0.25
N LEU A 502 2.81 16.62 -0.90
CA LEU A 502 1.55 16.27 -0.25
C LEU A 502 1.73 15.21 0.86
N PHE A 503 2.59 14.21 0.67
CA PHE A 503 2.87 13.22 1.73
C PHE A 503 3.58 13.85 2.93
N GLU A 504 4.51 14.81 2.73
CA GLU A 504 5.16 15.53 3.83
C GLU A 504 4.13 16.35 4.61
N ALA A 505 3.22 17.01 3.89
CA ALA A 505 2.13 17.76 4.50
C ALA A 505 1.20 16.83 5.29
N ALA A 506 0.84 15.69 4.73
CA ALA A 506 -0.02 14.72 5.41
C ALA A 506 0.66 14.11 6.65
N MET A 507 1.98 13.88 6.61
CA MET A 507 2.76 13.44 7.76
C MET A 507 2.63 14.42 8.94
N TYR A 508 2.82 15.71 8.72
CA TYR A 508 2.63 16.70 9.78
C TYR A 508 1.17 16.83 10.20
N GLY A 509 0.23 16.71 9.26
CA GLY A 509 -1.21 16.71 9.57
C GLY A 509 -1.62 15.56 10.48
N SER A 510 -0.97 14.40 10.35
CA SER A 510 -1.22 13.23 11.21
C SER A 510 -0.97 13.52 12.70
N ILE A 511 0.01 14.39 13.01
CA ILE A 511 0.38 14.79 14.38
C ILE A 511 -0.75 15.57 15.06
N LEU A 512 -1.67 16.14 14.28
CA LEU A 512 -2.83 16.88 14.79
C LEU A 512 -4.02 15.98 15.14
N ASP A 513 -3.86 14.67 15.08
CA ASP A 513 -4.75 13.73 15.76
C ASP A 513 -4.90 14.14 17.23
N ASP A 514 -6.13 14.20 17.73
CA ASP A 514 -6.44 14.48 19.14
C ASP A 514 -6.60 13.20 19.98
N GLY A 515 -6.35 12.03 19.36
CA GLY A 515 -6.61 10.73 19.96
C GLY A 515 -8.02 10.21 19.66
N GLY A 516 -8.84 10.96 18.91
CA GLY A 516 -10.06 10.47 18.28
C GLY A 516 -9.80 9.39 17.22
N LEU A 517 -8.53 9.16 16.89
CA LEU A 517 -8.07 8.03 16.10
C LEU A 517 -7.67 6.80 16.93
N ARG A 518 -7.73 6.84 18.28
CA ARG A 518 -7.33 5.73 19.17
C ARG A 518 -8.01 4.42 18.81
N GLY A 519 -7.17 3.46 18.44
CA GLY A 519 -7.55 2.09 18.06
C GLY A 519 -7.41 1.85 16.55
N LYS A 520 -6.98 0.64 16.16
CA LYS A 520 -7.22 0.16 14.79
C LYS A 520 -8.74 0.22 14.57
N LEU A 521 -9.16 0.68 13.40
CA LEU A 521 -10.56 0.98 13.04
C LEU A 521 -11.53 -0.22 13.10
N ASP A 522 -11.05 -1.37 13.55
CA ASP A 522 -11.44 -2.66 12.98
C ASP A 522 -11.88 -3.65 14.05
N ARG A 523 -12.08 -3.13 15.25
CA ARG A 523 -12.74 -3.83 16.33
C ARG A 523 -13.97 -3.02 16.66
N GLN A 524 -15.02 -3.17 15.85
CA GLN A 524 -16.38 -3.10 16.38
C GLN A 524 -16.49 -4.22 17.42
N ASP A 525 -15.85 -4.04 18.58
CA ASP A 525 -15.94 -5.00 19.69
C ASP A 525 -17.36 -4.97 20.28
N ASP A 526 -18.25 -4.05 19.85
CA ASP A 526 -19.66 -3.96 20.24
C ASP A 526 -20.53 -3.28 19.14
N LEU A 527 -21.10 -4.05 18.20
CA LEU A 527 -22.35 -3.67 17.50
C LEU A 527 -23.49 -4.62 17.89
#